data_AF-A0A370P6U8-F1
#
_entry.id   AF-A0A370P6U8-F1
#
_cell.length_a   1.000
_cell.length_b   1.000
_cell.length_c   1.000
_cell.angle_alpha   90.00
_cell.angle_beta   90.00
_cell.angle_gamma   90.00
#
_symmetry.space_group_name_H-M   'P 1'
#
loop_
_entity.id
_entity.type
_entity.pdbx_description
1 polymer ?
#
loop_
_entity_poly.entity_id
_entity_poly.type
_entity_poly.pdbx_seq_one_letter_code
_entity_poly.pdbx_strand_id
1 'polypeptide(L)' 'MGSKLYAGNLPFEATAEDLTSAFEDYGYVVESALEKDKETDQSRGYGFVTMNSPQEAAAAISGLNGQE' A
#
# COMPACT_ATOMS: atom_id res chain seq x y z
N MET A 1 14.28 11.61 3.24
CA MET A 1 13.69 10.36 3.74
C MET A 1 12.46 10.04 2.92
N GLY A 2 12.37 8.86 2.32
CA GLY A 2 11.22 8.48 1.50
C GLY A 2 10.10 7.92 2.37
N SER A 3 8.89 8.46 2.21
CA SER A 3 7.67 7.95 2.84
C SER A 3 6.92 6.95 1.94
N LYS A 4 7.58 6.45 0.89
CA LYS A 4 7.01 5.54 -0.10
C LYS A 4 7.21 4.08 0.32
N LEU A 5 6.11 3.37 0.37
CA LEU A 5 5.92 2.00 0.81
C LEU A 5 5.57 1.13 -0.40
N TYR A 6 6.03 -0.10 -0.38
CA TYR A 6 5.67 -1.12 -1.36
C TYR A 6 4.78 -2.14 -0.68
N ALA A 7 3.60 -2.38 -1.26
CA ALA A 7 2.67 -3.39 -0.82
C ALA A 7 2.60 -4.47 -1.90
N GLY A 8 3.06 -5.68 -1.60
CA GLY A 8 3.03 -6.82 -2.53
C GLY A 8 2.25 -7.98 -1.93
N ASN A 9 2.00 -9.00 -2.75
CA ASN A 9 1.18 -10.17 -2.37
C ASN A 9 -0.28 -9.80 -2.02
N LEU A 10 -0.79 -8.75 -2.66
CA LEU A 10 -2.16 -8.31 -2.49
C LEU A 10 -3.10 -9.22 -3.30
N PRO A 11 -4.33 -9.47 -2.80
CA PRO A 11 -5.33 -10.20 -3.57
C PRO A 11 -5.64 -9.46 -4.89
N PHE A 12 -6.07 -10.20 -5.91
CA PHE A 12 -6.44 -9.60 -7.21
C PHE A 12 -7.58 -8.59 -7.10
N GLU A 13 -8.43 -8.73 -6.08
CA GLU A 13 -9.52 -7.82 -5.73
C GLU A 13 -9.08 -6.61 -4.90
N ALA A 14 -7.81 -6.54 -4.45
CA ALA A 14 -7.31 -5.40 -3.70
C ALA A 14 -7.45 -4.12 -4.53
N THR A 15 -7.87 -3.05 -3.86
CA THR A 15 -8.03 -1.72 -4.44
C THR A 15 -7.10 -0.71 -3.76
N ALA A 16 -6.90 0.44 -4.40
CA ALA A 16 -6.09 1.50 -3.83
C ALA A 16 -6.74 2.04 -2.53
N GLU A 17 -8.07 1.94 -2.43
CA GLU A 17 -8.82 2.23 -1.21
C GLU A 17 -8.50 1.23 -0.09
N ASP A 18 -8.40 -0.07 -0.38
CA ASP A 18 -8.03 -1.08 0.60
C ASP A 18 -6.61 -0.82 1.16
N LEU A 19 -5.66 -0.49 0.28
CA LEU A 19 -4.34 -0.03 0.68
C LEU A 19 -4.40 1.27 1.48
N THR A 20 -5.20 2.24 1.06
CA THR A 20 -5.33 3.49 1.82
C THR A 20 -5.86 3.20 3.22
N SER A 21 -6.86 2.33 3.33
CA SER A 21 -7.52 2.04 4.59
C SER A 21 -6.72 1.14 5.53
N ALA A 22 -5.93 0.22 5.00
CA ALA A 22 -4.98 -0.54 5.80
C ALA A 22 -3.85 0.35 6.36
N PHE A 23 -3.41 1.34 5.58
CA PHE A 23 -2.31 2.22 5.97
C PHE A 23 -2.77 3.45 6.75
N GLU A 24 -4.05 3.87 6.64
CA GLU A 24 -4.59 5.04 7.36
C GLU A 24 -4.62 4.84 8.88
N ASP A 25 -4.73 3.60 9.35
CA ASP A 25 -4.70 3.24 10.78
C ASP A 25 -3.34 3.59 11.42
N TYR A 26 -2.27 3.59 10.62
CA TYR A 26 -0.91 3.89 11.05
C TYR A 26 -0.47 5.34 10.77
N GLY A 27 -1.25 6.10 10.00
CA GLY A 27 -0.97 7.51 9.71
C GLY A 27 -1.60 8.00 8.41
N TYR A 28 -1.28 9.22 7.98
CA TYR A 28 -1.93 9.81 6.81
C TYR A 28 -1.31 9.31 5.49
N VAL A 29 -2.15 8.70 4.64
CA VAL A 29 -1.79 8.31 3.27
C VAL A 29 -1.92 9.52 2.35
N VAL A 30 -0.82 9.91 1.72
CA VAL A 30 -0.78 11.00 0.74
C VAL A 30 -1.21 10.49 -0.63
N GLU A 31 -0.73 9.31 -1.03
CA GLU A 31 -1.02 8.75 -2.33
C GLU A 31 -0.99 7.21 -2.27
N SER A 32 -1.88 6.55 -3.00
CA SER A 32 -1.88 5.10 -3.16
C SER A 32 -2.07 4.75 -4.62
N ALA A 33 -1.19 3.92 -5.16
CA ALA A 33 -1.23 3.48 -6.55
C ALA A 33 -1.12 1.95 -6.60
N LEU A 34 -2.11 1.28 -7.19
CA LEU A 34 -2.02 -0.14 -7.50
C LEU A 34 -1.59 -0.32 -8.94
N GLU A 35 -0.64 -1.24 -9.15
CA GLU A 35 -0.29 -1.66 -10.49
C GLU A 35 -1.29 -2.74 -10.92
N LYS A 36 -2.13 -2.39 -11.90
CA LYS A 36 -3.08 -3.33 -12.51
C LYS A 36 -2.63 -3.69 -13.91
N ASP A 37 -2.91 -4.93 -14.29
CA ASP A 37 -2.63 -5.41 -15.61
C ASP A 37 -3.66 -4.85 -16.59
N LYS A 38 -3.21 -4.19 -17.66
CA LYS A 38 -4.08 -3.51 -18.63
C LYS A 38 -4.84 -4.46 -19.55
N GLU A 39 -4.40 -5.72 -19.65
CA GLU A 39 -5.01 -6.70 -20.56
C GLU A 39 -6.12 -7.49 -19.85
N THR A 40 -5.94 -7.77 -18.57
CA THR A 40 -6.89 -8.55 -17.76
C THR A 40 -7.71 -7.70 -16.77
N ASP A 41 -7.37 -6.41 -16.62
CA ASP A 41 -7.83 -5.51 -15.56
C ASP A 41 -7.59 -6.04 -14.13
N GLN A 42 -6.85 -7.15 -14.00
CA GLN A 42 -6.53 -7.74 -12.71
C GLN A 42 -5.35 -7.00 -12.08
N SER A 43 -5.44 -6.75 -10.77
CA SER A 43 -4.32 -6.24 -9.99
C SER A 43 -3.11 -7.17 -10.15
N ARG A 44 -1.91 -6.63 -10.37
CA ARG A 44 -0.68 -7.44 -10.47
C ARG A 44 -0.23 -8.03 -9.13
N GLY A 45 -1.06 -7.89 -8.09
CA GLY A 45 -0.77 -8.30 -6.72
C GLY A 45 0.22 -7.38 -6.02
N TYR A 46 0.46 -6.17 -6.55
CA TYR A 46 1.32 -5.19 -5.90
C TYR A 46 0.90 -3.74 -6.18
N GLY A 47 1.35 -2.86 -5.30
CA GLY A 47 1.17 -1.42 -5.40
C GLY A 47 2.15 -0.65 -4.51
N PHE A 48 1.98 0.66 -4.54
CA PHE A 48 2.79 1.61 -3.81
C PHE A 48 1.90 2.56 -3.01
N VAL A 49 2.30 2.81 -1.76
CA VAL A 49 1.61 3.75 -0.87
C VAL A 49 2.60 4.80 -0.42
N THR A 50 2.27 6.07 -0.52
CA THR A 50 3.08 7.19 -0.07
C THR A 50 2.42 7.78 1.17
N MET A 51 3.11 7.73 2.30
CA MET A 51 2.67 8.33 3.56
C MET A 51 3.10 9.79 3.67
N ASN A 52 2.46 10.51 4.58
CA ASN A 52 2.80 11.90 4.88
C ASN A 52 4.15 12.01 5.58
N SER A 53 4.41 11.18 6.59
CA SER A 53 5.67 11.19 7.35
C SER A 53 6.42 9.86 7.27
N PRO A 54 7.76 9.89 7.34
CA PRO A 54 8.56 8.67 7.37
C PRO A 54 8.37 7.86 8.67
N GLN A 55 7.94 8.49 9.76
CA GLN A 55 7.61 7.80 11.02
C GLN A 55 6.34 6.95 10.89
N GLU A 56 5.29 7.53 10.31
CA GLU A 56 4.04 6.84 9.96
C GLU A 56 4.31 5.70 8.97
N ALA A 57 5.14 5.96 7.96
CA ALA A 57 5.59 4.95 7.02
C ALA A 57 6.30 3.77 7.69
N ALA A 58 7.20 4.04 8.63
CA ALA A 58 7.89 2.99 9.38
C ALA A 58 6.93 2.18 10.28
N ALA A 59 5.96 2.84 10.91
CA ALA A 59 4.93 2.17 11.71
C ALA A 59 4.05 1.25 10.86
N ALA A 60 3.59 1.76 9.71
CA ALA A 60 2.80 0.98 8.76
C ALA A 60 3.57 -0.22 8.21
N ILE A 61 4.85 -0.05 7.84
CA ILE A 61 5.72 -1.19 7.48
C ILE A 61 5.77 -2.16 8.65
N SER A 62 6.05 -1.71 9.87
CA SER A 62 6.20 -2.64 11.00
C SER A 62 4.92 -3.39 11.36
N GLY A 63 3.74 -2.81 11.09
CA GLY A 63 2.43 -3.44 11.37
C GLY A 63 1.91 -4.32 10.23
N LEU A 64 2.18 -3.94 8.98
CA LEU A 64 1.65 -4.61 7.77
C LEU A 64 2.66 -5.53 7.08
N ASN A 65 3.97 -5.26 7.20
CA ASN A 65 5.03 -6.07 6.63
C ASN A 65 5.36 -7.24 7.58
N GLY A 66 4.62 -8.35 7.44
CA GLY A 66 4.84 -9.55 8.25
C GLY A 66 3.60 -10.40 8.53
N GLN A 67 2.43 -10.08 7.96
CA GLN A 67 1.34 -11.04 7.92
C GLN A 67 1.61 -12.07 6.82
N GLU A 68 2.28 -13.17 7.20
CA GLU A 68 2.34 -14.42 6.44
C GLU A 68 1.00 -15.17 6.45
#